data_AF-A0A357KVS2-F1
#
_entry.id   AF-A0A357KVS2-F1
#
_cell.length_a   1.000
_cell.length_b   1.000
_cell.length_c   1.000
_cell.angle_alpha   90.00
_cell.angle_beta   90.00
_cell.angle_gamma   90.00
#
_symmetry.space_group_name_H-M   'P 1'
#
loop_
_entity.id
_entity.type
_entity.pdbx_description
1 polymer ?
#
loop_
_entity_poly.entity_id
_entity_poly.type
_entity_poly.pdbx_seq_one_letter_code
_entity_poly.pdbx_strand_id
1 'polypeptide(L)'
;MALVNRGVTYGQTGKPDEALADYSAVLAMPDAPAEQRAMALVNRGVTYGQTGKPDKAIADFSAVLAMPDATAEQRDRAQLCISMIQAPGDAIEPPLTH
;
A
#
# COMPACT_ATOMS: atom_id res chain seq x y z
N MET A 1 14.33 -0.43 10.07
CA MET A 1 14.68 -0.24 8.65
C MET A 1 14.64 -1.55 7.80
N ALA A 2 13.69 -2.47 8.02
CA ALA A 2 13.69 -3.77 7.30
C ALA A 2 12.40 -4.09 6.52
N LEU A 3 11.32 -3.32 6.70
CA LEU A 3 10.02 -3.60 6.06
C LEU A 3 9.78 -2.81 4.76
N VAL A 4 10.71 -1.92 4.39
CA VAL A 4 10.62 -1.12 3.16
C VAL A 4 11.10 -1.94 1.95
N ASN A 5 12.09 -2.80 2.14
CA ASN A 5 12.68 -3.56 1.02
C ASN A 5 11.83 -4.76 0.55
N ARG A 6 10.95 -5.32 1.41
CA ARG A 6 10.10 -6.47 1.02
C ARG A 6 8.88 -6.12 0.18
N GLY A 7 8.30 -4.93 0.38
CA GLY A 7 7.16 -4.46 -0.44
C GLY A 7 7.54 -4.23 -1.90
N VAL A 8 8.81 -3.88 -2.14
CA VAL A 8 9.37 -3.68 -3.50
C VAL A 8 9.61 -5.01 -4.21
N THR A 9 9.95 -6.08 -3.48
CA THR A 9 10.36 -7.36 -4.11
C THR A 9 9.19 -8.13 -4.75
N TYR A 10 7.98 -8.09 -4.16
CA TYR A 10 6.82 -8.80 -4.73
C TYR A 10 6.23 -8.12 -5.98
N GLY A 11 6.38 -6.81 -6.11
CA GLY A 11 6.09 -6.10 -7.35
C GLY A 11 7.06 -6.45 -8.49
N GLN A 12 8.31 -6.78 -8.13
CA GLN A 12 9.39 -7.03 -9.06
C GLN A 12 9.50 -8.49 -9.54
N THR A 13 8.87 -9.46 -8.87
CA THR A 13 8.86 -10.87 -9.29
C THR A 13 7.93 -11.15 -10.48
N GLY A 14 7.27 -10.13 -11.05
CA GLY A 14 6.48 -10.25 -12.28
C GLY A 14 5.18 -11.04 -12.13
N LYS A 15 4.75 -11.34 -10.89
CA LYS A 15 3.55 -12.11 -10.58
C LYS A 15 2.61 -11.35 -9.62
N PRO A 16 2.13 -10.16 -10.03
CA PRO A 16 1.25 -9.35 -9.18
C PRO A 16 -0.06 -10.08 -8.84
N ASP A 17 -0.61 -10.89 -9.75
CA ASP A 17 -1.86 -11.62 -9.52
C ASP A 17 -1.73 -12.68 -8.42
N GLU A 18 -0.61 -13.41 -8.37
CA GLU A 18 -0.33 -14.38 -7.30
C GLU A 18 -0.17 -13.66 -5.95
N ALA A 19 0.56 -12.53 -5.91
CA ALA A 19 0.70 -11.74 -4.69
C ALA A 19 -0.64 -11.19 -4.17
N LEU A 20 -1.50 -10.68 -5.07
CA LEU A 20 -2.84 -10.22 -4.72
C LEU A 20 -3.72 -11.35 -4.16
N ALA A 21 -3.60 -12.57 -4.69
CA ALA A 21 -4.31 -13.75 -4.19
C ALA A 21 -3.83 -14.12 -2.78
N ASP A 22 -2.51 -14.16 -2.55
CA ASP A 22 -1.92 -14.47 -1.25
C ASP A 22 -2.35 -13.46 -0.17
N TYR A 23 -2.30 -12.16 -0.48
CA TYR A 23 -2.75 -11.12 0.45
C TYR A 23 -4.26 -11.22 0.73
N SER A 24 -5.06 -11.58 -0.28
CA SER A 24 -6.49 -11.77 -0.10
C SER A 24 -6.81 -12.99 0.76
N ALA A 25 -6.03 -14.07 0.65
CA ALA A 25 -6.15 -15.24 1.52
C ALA A 25 -5.89 -14.89 2.99
N VAL A 26 -4.85 -14.09 3.27
CA VAL A 26 -4.58 -13.60 4.64
C VAL A 26 -5.74 -12.76 5.18
N LEU A 27 -6.34 -11.92 4.35
CA LEU A 27 -7.47 -11.07 4.75
C LEU A 27 -8.79 -11.85 4.91
N ALA A 28 -8.89 -13.02 4.30
CA ALA A 28 -10.03 -13.94 4.46
C ALA A 28 -9.92 -14.82 5.71
N MET A 29 -8.73 -14.91 6.32
CA MET A 29 -8.54 -15.66 7.57
C MET A 29 -9.15 -14.88 8.74
N PRO A 30 -10.15 -15.43 9.45
CA PRO A 30 -10.80 -14.73 10.56
C PRO A 30 -9.86 -14.51 11.75
N ASP A 31 -8.95 -15.44 11.99
CA ASP A 31 -7.98 -15.42 13.10
C ASP A 31 -6.64 -14.79 12.72
N ALA A 32 -6.52 -14.18 11.54
CA ALA A 32 -5.28 -13.53 11.16
C ALA A 32 -4.95 -12.37 12.12
N PRO A 33 -3.73 -12.31 12.67
CA PRO A 33 -3.36 -11.24 13.58
C PRO A 33 -3.46 -9.89 12.88
N ALA A 34 -3.91 -8.87 13.61
CA ALA A 34 -4.15 -7.54 13.07
C ALA A 34 -2.92 -6.97 12.34
N GLU A 35 -1.72 -7.24 12.84
CA GLU A 35 -0.47 -6.86 12.20
C GLU A 35 -0.31 -7.49 10.81
N GLN A 36 -0.62 -8.78 10.68
CA GLN A 36 -0.52 -9.48 9.40
C GLN A 36 -1.61 -9.02 8.42
N ARG A 37 -2.81 -8.71 8.92
CA ARG A 37 -3.89 -8.08 8.14
C ARG A 37 -3.49 -6.68 7.66
N ALA A 38 -2.90 -5.86 8.52
CA ALA A 38 -2.37 -4.53 8.16
C ALA A 38 -1.32 -4.63 7.06
N MET A 39 -0.35 -5.52 7.23
CA MET A 39 0.73 -5.73 6.25
C MET A 39 0.18 -6.27 4.91
N ALA A 40 -0.79 -7.17 4.93
CA ALA A 40 -1.44 -7.67 3.72
C ALA A 40 -2.14 -6.53 2.96
N LEU A 41 -2.90 -5.68 3.65
CA LEU A 41 -3.53 -4.50 3.04
C LEU A 41 -2.50 -3.53 2.46
N VAL A 42 -1.43 -3.20 3.20
CA VAL A 42 -0.37 -2.31 2.70
C VAL A 42 0.29 -2.88 1.44
N ASN A 43 0.69 -4.14 1.47
CA ASN A 43 1.36 -4.75 0.31
C ASN A 43 0.41 -4.90 -0.88
N ARG A 44 -0.85 -5.28 -0.65
CA ARG A 44 -1.89 -5.36 -1.69
C ARG A 44 -2.13 -4.00 -2.33
N GLY A 45 -2.16 -2.94 -1.52
CA GLY A 45 -2.26 -1.57 -2.00
C GLY A 45 -1.08 -1.16 -2.87
N VAL A 46 0.15 -1.47 -2.45
CA VAL A 46 1.36 -1.21 -3.27
C VAL A 46 1.28 -1.94 -4.62
N THR A 47 0.91 -3.23 -4.62
CA THR A 47 0.75 -4.02 -5.85
C THR A 47 -0.35 -3.44 -6.75
N TYR A 48 -1.46 -2.96 -6.19
CA TYR A 48 -2.48 -2.26 -6.97
C TYR A 48 -1.97 -0.95 -7.57
N GLY A 49 -1.18 -0.16 -6.84
CA GLY A 49 -0.54 1.04 -7.37
C GLY A 49 0.40 0.74 -8.55
N GLN A 50 1.21 -0.32 -8.42
CA GLN A 50 2.14 -0.75 -9.46
C GLN A 50 1.44 -1.34 -10.70
N THR A 51 0.26 -1.94 -10.53
CA THR A 51 -0.56 -2.49 -11.64
C THR A 51 -1.52 -1.48 -12.25
N GLY A 52 -1.36 -0.18 -11.95
CA GLY A 52 -2.18 0.90 -12.52
C GLY A 52 -3.61 0.95 -11.96
N LYS A 53 -3.82 0.49 -10.73
CA LYS A 53 -5.12 0.50 -10.03
C LYS A 53 -5.04 1.36 -8.75
N PRO A 54 -4.74 2.68 -8.86
CA PRO A 54 -4.53 3.56 -7.72
C PRO A 54 -5.75 3.66 -6.80
N ASP A 55 -6.98 3.60 -7.32
CA ASP A 55 -8.20 3.65 -6.51
C ASP A 55 -8.29 2.46 -5.54
N LYS A 56 -7.94 1.26 -6.02
CA LYS A 56 -7.91 0.04 -5.19
C LYS A 56 -6.80 0.11 -4.15
N ALA A 57 -5.67 0.71 -4.51
CA ALA A 57 -4.57 0.93 -3.60
C ALA A 57 -4.96 1.85 -2.44
N ILE A 58 -5.58 3.00 -2.74
CA ILE A 58 -6.06 3.95 -1.73
C ILE A 58 -7.12 3.29 -0.81
N ALA A 59 -8.02 2.47 -1.37
CA ALA A 59 -9.01 1.76 -0.59
C ALA A 59 -8.36 0.80 0.43
N ASP A 60 -7.34 0.04 0.01
CA ASP A 60 -6.61 -0.88 0.89
C ASP A 60 -5.82 -0.13 1.98
N PHE A 61 -5.17 0.98 1.64
CA PHE A 61 -4.47 1.80 2.64
C PHE A 61 -5.45 2.46 3.62
N SER A 62 -6.59 2.94 3.14
CA SER A 62 -7.64 3.51 3.98
C SER A 62 -8.19 2.48 4.97
N ALA A 63 -8.29 1.21 4.55
CA ALA A 63 -8.69 0.13 5.44
C ALA A 63 -7.71 -0.06 6.60
N VAL A 64 -6.39 0.09 6.37
CA VAL A 64 -5.37 0.05 7.45
C VAL A 64 -5.57 1.18 8.44
N LEU A 65 -5.86 2.40 7.97
CA LEU A 65 -6.13 3.55 8.83
C LEU A 65 -7.37 3.35 9.71
N ALA A 66 -8.38 2.67 9.17
CA ALA A 66 -9.63 2.37 9.87
C ALA A 66 -9.54 1.18 10.85
N MET A 67 -8.48 0.36 10.80
CA MET A 67 -8.35 -0.75 11.74
C MET A 67 -8.03 -0.21 13.14
N PRO A 68 -8.76 -0.63 14.19
CA PRO A 68 -8.48 -0.19 15.56
C PRO A 68 -7.13 -0.72 16.07
N ASP A 69 -6.81 -1.96 15.72
CA ASP A 69 -5.61 -2.67 16.17
C ASP A 69 -4.36 -2.38 15.31
N ALA A 70 -4.45 -1.49 14.31
CA ALA A 70 -3.27 -1.06 13.57
C ALA A 70 -2.30 -0.29 14.48
N THR A 71 -1.00 -0.49 14.29
CA THR A 71 0.02 0.29 14.97
C THR A 71 0.17 1.66 14.32
N ALA A 72 0.75 2.63 15.05
CA ALA A 72 1.06 3.95 14.48
C ALA A 72 1.93 3.81 13.22
N GLU A 73 2.98 2.97 13.26
CA GLU A 73 3.84 2.73 12.11
C GLU A 73 3.07 2.22 10.88
N GLN A 74 2.09 1.33 11.07
CA GLN A 74 1.25 0.83 9.99
C GLN A 74 0.36 1.93 9.40
N ARG A 75 -0.21 2.78 10.26
CA ARG A 75 -1.03 3.92 9.83
C ARG A 75 -0.19 4.97 9.10
N ASP A 76 0.96 5.35 9.64
CA ASP A 76 1.90 6.28 9.00
C ASP A 76 2.32 5.79 7.61
N ARG A 77 2.62 4.50 7.49
CA ARG A 77 2.95 3.90 6.18
C ARG A 77 1.79 3.92 5.20
N ALA A 78 0.59 3.56 5.64
CA ALA A 78 -0.60 3.60 4.79
C ALA A 78 -0.89 5.02 4.31
N GLN A 79 -0.78 6.01 5.21
CA GLN A 79 -0.98 7.42 4.88
C GLN A 79 0.09 7.94 3.91
N LEU A 80 1.36 7.57 4.11
CA LEU A 80 2.44 7.91 3.18
C LEU A 80 2.16 7.37 1.77
N CYS A 81 1.71 6.12 1.65
CA CYS A 81 1.39 5.52 0.35
C CYS A 81 0.18 6.18 -0.32
N ILE A 82 -0.86 6.55 0.43
CA ILE A 82 -1.99 7.34 -0.08
C ILE A 82 -1.50 8.66 -0.67
N SER A 83 -0.67 9.39 0.08
CA SER A 83 -0.08 10.65 -0.38
C SER A 83 0.77 10.47 -1.63
N MET A 84 1.54 9.39 -1.75
CA MET A 84 2.32 9.10 -2.96
C MET A 84 1.47 8.82 -4.20
N ILE A 85 0.28 8.23 -4.02
CA ILE A 85 -0.64 7.93 -5.13
C ILE A 85 -1.44 9.17 -5.53
N GLN A 86 -1.84 9.98 -4.54
CA GLN A 86 -2.61 11.20 -4.77
C GLN A 86 -1.72 12.40 -5.13
N ALA A 87 -0.40 12.29 -4.96
CA ALA A 87 0.53 13.32 -5.42
C ALA A 87 0.32 13.53 -6.93
N PRO A 88 -0.05 14.75 -7.36
CA PRO A 88 -0.19 15.05 -8.77
C PRO A 88 1.16 14.82 -9.45
N GLY A 89 1.16 14.19 -10.63
CA GLY A 89 2.36 14.00 -11.44
C GLY A 89 2.97 15.28 -12.03
N ASP A 90 2.69 16.45 -11.46
CA ASP A 90 3.13 17.78 -11.91
C ASP A 90 3.08 18.70 -10.66
N ALA A 91 4.12 19.42 -10.23
CA ALA A 91 4.80 20.47 -10.96
C ALA A 91 6.24 20.68 -10.43
N ILE A 92 7.24 20.30 -11.23
CA ILE A 92 8.35 21.23 -11.46
C ILE A 92 7.82 22.21 -12.52
N GLU A 93 6.95 23.14 -12.13
CA GLU A 93 6.81 24.35 -12.94
C GLU A 93 8.13 25.12 -12.70
N PRO A 94 8.97 25.35 -13.72
CA PRO A 94 10.10 26.24 -13.53
C PRO A 94 9.53 27.59 -13.05
N PRO A 95 10.20 28.27 -12.11
CA PRO A 95 9.72 29.54 -11.61
C PRO A 95 9.50 30.47 -12.81
N LEU A 96 8.28 30.99 -12.95
CA LEU A 96 7.98 32.07 -13.87
C LEU A 96 8.89 33.24 -13.50
N THR A 97 9.98 33.41 -14.26
CA THR A 97 10.82 34.59 -14.22
C THR A 97 9.95 35.76 -14.65
N HIS A 98 9.73 36.69 -13.74
CA HIS A 98 9.14 37.99 -14.04
C HIS A 98 10.16 39.10 -13.81
#